data_AF-A0A8S8XUG4-F1
#
_entry.id   AF-A0A8S8XUG4-F1
#
_cell.length_a   1.000
_cell.length_b   1.000
_cell.length_c   1.000
_cell.angle_alpha   90.00
_cell.angle_beta   90.00
_cell.angle_gamma   90.00
#
_symmetry.space_group_name_H-M   'P 1'
#
loop_
_entity.id
_entity.type
_entity.pdbx_description
1 polymer ?
#
loop_
_entity_poly.entity_id
_entity_poly.type
_entity_poly.pdbx_seq_one_letter_code
_entity_poly.pdbx_strand_id
1 'polypeptide(L)'
;MSTGTNVGKVRAVWTADEPSSSSISVMVSNDNGSTWESAINNQEVSFSTSGAGNELLYSIILATTDNTITPSVDSFILWYEEGYPDAPQLDVGDDGDWDWKSILFLNESSVVASDDSPVGTVVSETPSLVDAFNDHIPANGVGTVEIPIAVKANTPGRVKLTDLDIKYRLNTRVMDASLEGGLIAPDGVYRNLVVRLAHGDLVDRVTEATIGLNNSYGDNPAFRWLRGDSCSVESDGGGIVDFDIGNCTSTMDSEGVVSVKMPLRVNWTWDDERKMEAIVSLSDDLGPQVSSWTTDTLALNIENDIQLDGMRVWEETGRSCILEIGFEED
;
A
#
# COMPACT_ATOMS: atom_id res chain seq x y z
N MET A 1 37.21 18.83 -20.84
CA MET A 1 36.59 20.16 -21.09
C MET A 1 35.66 20.42 -19.93
N SER A 2 35.76 21.57 -19.24
CA SER A 2 34.83 21.89 -18.15
C SER A 2 33.43 22.10 -18.71
N THR A 3 32.43 21.48 -18.09
CA THR A 3 31.01 21.67 -18.44
C THR A 3 30.32 22.56 -17.41
N GLY A 4 29.17 23.14 -17.77
CA GLY A 4 28.38 23.97 -16.86
C GLY A 4 27.54 23.14 -15.90
N THR A 5 27.15 21.94 -16.31
CA THR A 5 26.43 20.93 -15.54
C THR A 5 26.90 19.52 -15.93
N ASN A 6 26.36 18.50 -15.27
CA ASN A 6 26.64 17.10 -15.61
C ASN A 6 26.17 16.80 -17.05
N VAL A 7 27.01 16.09 -17.81
CA VAL A 7 26.70 15.68 -19.19
C VAL A 7 26.07 14.29 -19.17
N GLY A 8 24.85 14.19 -19.69
CA GLY A 8 24.11 12.93 -19.75
C GLY A 8 24.28 12.17 -21.07
N LYS A 9 24.63 12.86 -22.15
CA LYS A 9 24.76 12.28 -23.49
C LYS A 9 25.83 12.97 -24.31
N VAL A 10 26.53 12.19 -25.12
CA VAL A 10 27.48 12.69 -26.12
C VAL A 10 27.33 11.97 -27.45
N ARG A 11 27.73 12.64 -28.53
CA ARG A 11 27.90 12.04 -29.85
C ARG A 11 29.24 12.47 -30.43
N ALA A 12 30.11 11.50 -30.61
CA ALA A 12 31.39 11.70 -31.27
C ALA A 12 31.24 11.48 -32.79
N VAL A 13 31.75 12.43 -33.58
CA VAL A 13 31.80 12.35 -35.04
C VAL A 13 33.25 12.56 -35.46
N TRP A 14 33.79 11.64 -36.25
CA TRP A 14 35.15 11.75 -36.74
C TRP A 14 35.29 11.31 -38.18
N THR A 15 36.27 11.91 -38.86
CA THR A 15 36.79 11.46 -40.15
C THR A 15 38.19 10.92 -39.93
N ALA A 16 38.46 9.72 -40.42
CA ALA A 16 39.74 9.06 -40.23
C ALA A 16 40.11 8.17 -41.42
N ASP A 17 41.41 7.95 -41.59
CA ASP A 17 41.99 6.92 -42.45
C ASP A 17 42.46 5.76 -41.57
N GLU A 18 41.90 4.58 -41.82
CA GLU A 18 42.23 3.34 -41.10
C GLU A 18 42.79 2.31 -42.10
N PRO A 19 44.11 2.35 -42.39
CA PRO A 19 44.77 1.38 -43.24
C PRO A 19 44.60 -0.06 -42.75
N SER A 20 44.73 -1.03 -43.65
CA SER A 20 44.69 -2.46 -43.28
C SER A 20 45.73 -2.80 -42.20
N SER A 21 45.36 -3.59 -41.19
CA SER A 21 46.23 -3.94 -40.04
C SER A 21 46.44 -2.81 -39.02
N SER A 22 45.61 -1.77 -39.09
CA SER A 22 45.47 -0.73 -38.07
C SER A 22 44.07 -0.74 -37.43
N SER A 23 43.88 0.02 -36.35
CA SER A 23 42.58 0.21 -35.70
C SER A 23 42.46 1.58 -35.05
N ILE A 24 41.25 2.13 -35.04
CA ILE A 24 40.90 3.36 -34.31
C ILE A 24 39.81 3.04 -33.29
N SER A 25 40.04 3.40 -32.03
CA SER A 25 39.04 3.30 -30.96
C SER A 25 38.84 4.67 -30.31
N VAL A 26 37.59 5.07 -30.15
CA VAL A 26 37.20 6.33 -29.50
C VAL A 26 36.48 5.99 -28.20
N MET A 27 36.93 6.59 -27.11
CA MET A 27 36.34 6.46 -25.79
C MET A 27 35.94 7.84 -25.26
N VAL A 28 34.85 7.90 -24.48
CA VAL A 28 34.32 9.11 -23.86
C VAL A 28 34.06 8.90 -22.37
N SER A 29 34.16 9.95 -21.57
CA SER A 29 33.98 9.90 -20.11
C SER A 29 33.31 11.18 -19.60
N ASN A 30 32.33 11.03 -18.71
CA ASN A 30 31.66 12.14 -18.02
C ASN A 30 31.96 12.21 -16.51
N ASP A 31 32.87 11.38 -16.00
CA ASP A 31 33.18 11.22 -14.58
C ASP A 31 34.64 11.58 -14.26
N ASN A 32 35.14 12.63 -14.93
CA ASN A 32 36.52 13.11 -14.85
C ASN A 32 37.56 12.04 -15.22
N GLY A 33 37.19 11.07 -16.06
CA GLY A 33 38.09 10.02 -16.56
C GLY A 33 38.17 8.77 -15.68
N SER A 34 37.26 8.61 -14.71
CA SER A 34 37.24 7.45 -13.82
C SER A 34 36.74 6.19 -14.55
N THR A 35 35.75 6.34 -15.43
CA THR A 35 35.22 5.31 -16.32
C THR A 35 35.20 5.80 -17.77
N TRP A 36 35.21 4.86 -18.72
CA TRP A 36 35.31 5.16 -20.15
C TRP A 36 34.34 4.30 -20.94
N GLU A 37 33.47 4.95 -21.70
CA GLU A 37 32.50 4.32 -22.59
C GLU A 37 33.02 4.33 -24.03
N SER A 38 32.83 3.22 -24.75
CA SER A 38 33.18 3.15 -26.17
C SER A 38 32.20 3.96 -27.02
N ALA A 39 32.73 4.86 -27.83
CA ALA A 39 31.95 5.63 -28.80
C ALA A 39 32.02 4.97 -30.19
N ILE A 40 30.89 4.99 -30.90
CA ILE A 40 30.79 4.59 -32.30
C ILE A 40 30.57 5.85 -33.14
N ASN A 41 31.17 5.90 -34.34
CA ASN A 41 31.16 7.10 -35.16
C ASN A 41 29.74 7.52 -35.51
N ASN A 42 29.41 8.78 -35.19
CA ASN A 42 28.08 9.36 -35.40
C ASN A 42 26.94 8.62 -34.66
N GLN A 43 27.26 7.98 -33.53
CA GLN A 43 26.28 7.39 -32.62
C GLN A 43 26.35 8.03 -31.24
N GLU A 44 25.22 8.04 -30.54
CA GLU A 44 25.08 8.59 -29.20
C GLU A 44 25.55 7.60 -28.14
N VAL A 45 26.19 8.13 -27.10
CA VAL A 45 26.57 7.42 -25.88
C VAL A 45 25.87 8.12 -24.72
N SER A 46 25.13 7.35 -23.94
CA SER A 46 24.45 7.82 -22.72
C SER A 46 25.28 7.44 -21.49
N PHE A 47 25.33 8.35 -20.51
CA PHE A 47 26.02 8.11 -19.26
C PHE A 47 25.06 7.95 -18.08
N SER A 48 25.52 7.29 -17.02
CA SER A 48 24.87 7.33 -15.72
C SER A 48 25.05 8.70 -15.05
N THR A 49 24.10 9.10 -14.22
CA THR A 49 24.25 10.27 -13.33
C THR A 49 25.14 9.95 -12.13
N SER A 50 25.30 8.67 -11.80
CA SER A 50 26.05 8.22 -10.64
C SER A 50 27.53 8.52 -10.81
N GLY A 51 28.07 9.42 -10.00
CA GLY A 51 29.48 9.81 -10.08
C GLY A 51 29.81 10.77 -11.22
N ALA A 52 28.80 11.36 -11.88
CA ALA A 52 29.02 12.35 -12.93
C ALA A 52 29.87 13.53 -12.41
N GLY A 53 30.90 13.86 -13.18
CA GLY A 53 31.84 14.94 -12.92
C GLY A 53 31.48 16.22 -13.67
N ASN A 54 32.39 17.19 -13.58
CA ASN A 54 32.28 18.49 -14.25
C ASN A 54 33.22 18.60 -15.46
N GLU A 55 33.88 17.50 -15.85
CA GLU A 55 34.71 17.44 -17.04
C GLU A 55 34.26 16.33 -17.99
N LEU A 56 34.01 16.73 -19.24
CA LEU A 56 33.85 15.79 -20.34
C LEU A 56 35.20 15.52 -21.00
N LEU A 57 35.60 14.24 -21.05
CA LEU A 57 36.86 13.78 -21.61
C LEU A 57 36.63 12.83 -22.79
N TYR A 58 37.61 12.78 -23.69
CA TYR A 58 37.66 11.82 -24.79
C TYR A 58 39.08 11.27 -24.94
N SER A 59 39.18 10.05 -25.47
CA SER A 59 40.45 9.38 -25.77
C SER A 59 40.33 8.72 -27.14
N ILE A 60 41.34 8.95 -27.99
CA ILE A 60 41.42 8.33 -29.31
C ILE A 60 42.67 7.46 -29.33
N ILE A 61 42.46 6.16 -29.49
CA ILE A 61 43.51 5.15 -29.50
C ILE A 61 43.76 4.74 -30.95
N LEU A 62 44.98 5.00 -31.41
CA LEU A 62 45.47 4.66 -32.73
C LEU A 62 46.47 3.51 -32.59
N ALA A 63 46.19 2.37 -33.22
CA ALA A 63 47.07 1.21 -33.15
C ALA A 63 47.38 0.68 -34.56
N THR A 64 48.59 0.17 -34.74
CA THR A 64 49.05 -0.51 -35.95
C THR A 64 49.95 -1.67 -35.57
N THR A 65 49.91 -2.74 -36.35
CA THR A 65 50.84 -3.88 -36.24
C THR A 65 51.96 -3.84 -37.29
N ASP A 66 51.90 -2.86 -38.19
CA ASP A 66 52.85 -2.65 -39.28
C ASP A 66 53.57 -1.31 -39.08
N ASN A 67 54.90 -1.32 -39.17
CA ASN A 67 55.76 -0.16 -38.92
C ASN A 67 55.86 0.82 -40.11
N THR A 68 55.17 0.54 -41.22
CA THR A 68 55.15 1.36 -42.43
C THR A 68 53.85 2.14 -42.62
N ILE A 69 52.82 1.82 -41.84
CA ILE A 69 51.49 2.43 -41.92
C ILE A 69 51.05 2.89 -40.54
N THR A 70 50.29 3.99 -40.48
CA THR A 70 49.77 4.53 -39.22
C THR A 70 48.38 5.09 -39.51
N PRO A 71 47.36 4.76 -38.70
CA PRO A 71 46.04 5.35 -38.88
C PRO A 71 46.07 6.84 -38.49
N SER A 72 45.20 7.64 -39.09
CA SER A 72 45.13 9.08 -38.83
C SER A 72 43.68 9.55 -38.67
N VAL A 73 43.49 10.54 -37.80
CA VAL A 73 42.20 11.22 -37.61
C VAL A 73 42.31 12.63 -38.15
N ASP A 74 41.51 12.93 -39.17
CA ASP A 74 41.50 14.24 -39.84
C ASP A 74 40.66 15.26 -39.07
N SER A 75 39.55 14.81 -38.49
CA SER A 75 38.65 15.66 -37.71
C SER A 75 37.95 14.85 -36.61
N PHE A 76 37.70 15.53 -35.49
CA PHE A 76 36.94 15.00 -34.36
C PHE A 76 36.05 16.11 -33.81
N ILE A 77 34.75 15.84 -33.74
CA ILE A 77 33.75 16.73 -33.18
C ILE A 77 33.00 15.97 -32.10
N LEU A 78 32.97 16.52 -30.90
CA LEU A 78 32.20 15.98 -29.78
C LEU A 78 31.00 16.88 -29.52
N TRP A 79 29.82 16.37 -29.85
CA TRP A 79 28.55 16.98 -29.46
C TRP A 79 28.20 16.48 -28.06
N TYR A 80 27.72 17.36 -27.20
CA TYR A 80 27.31 17.01 -25.85
C TYR A 80 26.08 17.80 -25.44
N GLU A 81 25.34 17.22 -24.49
CA GLU A 81 24.08 17.74 -23.98
C GLU A 81 24.14 17.84 -22.46
N GLU A 82 23.76 19.00 -21.94
CA GLU A 82 23.81 19.33 -20.51
C GLU A 82 22.53 20.09 -20.08
N GLY A 83 22.29 20.22 -18.77
CA GLY A 83 21.18 21.02 -18.24
C GLY A 83 19.84 20.28 -18.11
N TYR A 84 19.86 18.95 -18.11
CA TYR A 84 18.67 18.13 -17.88
C TYR A 84 18.54 17.78 -16.40
N PRO A 85 17.29 17.67 -15.88
CA PRO A 85 17.06 17.06 -14.58
C PRO A 85 17.72 15.68 -14.54
N ASP A 86 18.51 15.46 -13.51
CA ASP A 86 19.19 14.20 -13.24
C ASP A 86 18.53 13.47 -12.06
N ALA A 87 18.61 12.15 -12.11
CA ALA A 87 18.13 11.25 -11.07
C ALA A 87 16.71 11.64 -10.57
N PRO A 88 15.69 11.67 -11.46
CA PRO A 88 14.33 11.93 -11.04
C PRO A 88 13.90 10.92 -9.97
N GLN A 89 13.13 11.39 -9.01
CA GLN A 89 12.63 10.60 -7.88
C GLN A 89 11.13 10.81 -7.72
N LEU A 90 10.42 9.76 -7.35
CA LEU A 90 9.01 9.77 -7.02
C LEU A 90 8.84 9.32 -5.56
N ASP A 91 7.94 10.00 -4.86
CA ASP A 91 7.50 9.71 -3.51
C ASP A 91 5.96 9.70 -3.58
N VAL A 92 5.38 8.53 -3.32
CA VAL A 92 3.94 8.30 -3.31
C VAL A 92 3.47 8.48 -1.88
N GLY A 93 2.71 9.55 -1.63
CA GLY A 93 2.29 9.92 -0.28
C GLY A 93 2.82 11.26 0.21
N ASP A 94 3.90 11.76 -0.38
CA ASP A 94 4.67 12.91 0.12
C ASP A 94 5.02 12.71 1.60
N ASP A 95 5.37 11.47 1.97
CA ASP A 95 5.68 11.06 3.33
C ASP A 95 7.19 11.14 3.64
N GLY A 96 8.00 11.44 2.63
CA GLY A 96 9.44 11.59 2.70
C GLY A 96 10.20 10.32 2.33
N ASP A 97 9.50 9.20 2.14
CA ASP A 97 10.05 7.95 1.64
C ASP A 97 9.93 7.91 0.11
N TRP A 98 11.09 7.91 -0.55
CA TRP A 98 11.18 7.99 -2.01
C TRP A 98 11.10 6.60 -2.63
N ASP A 99 9.91 6.20 -3.05
CA ASP A 99 9.61 4.86 -3.59
C ASP A 99 10.31 4.50 -4.88
N TRP A 100 10.73 5.50 -5.65
CA TRP A 100 11.46 5.27 -6.89
C TRP A 100 12.55 6.32 -7.07
N LYS A 101 13.80 5.87 -7.18
CA LYS A 101 15.00 6.73 -7.26
C LYS A 101 15.83 6.42 -8.50
N SER A 102 15.70 7.22 -9.54
CA SER A 102 16.45 7.01 -10.78
C SER A 102 17.95 7.33 -10.64
N ILE A 103 18.76 6.70 -11.49
CA ILE A 103 20.18 7.04 -11.72
C ILE A 103 20.43 7.55 -13.16
N LEU A 104 19.38 7.98 -13.85
CA LEU A 104 19.40 8.41 -15.26
C LEU A 104 19.13 9.90 -15.42
N PHE A 105 19.52 10.44 -16.57
CA PHE A 105 19.19 11.80 -17.02
C PHE A 105 17.92 11.80 -17.88
N LEU A 106 17.10 12.86 -17.79
CA LEU A 106 15.91 13.06 -18.64
C LEU A 106 16.23 13.67 -20.02
N ASN A 107 17.36 13.30 -20.64
CA ASN A 107 17.99 14.10 -21.69
C ASN A 107 17.28 14.14 -23.05
N GLU A 108 16.44 13.17 -23.37
CA GLU A 108 15.67 13.07 -24.64
C GLU A 108 14.84 11.78 -24.69
N SER A 109 15.12 10.86 -23.77
CA SER A 109 14.37 9.64 -23.51
C SER A 109 13.44 9.81 -22.31
N SER A 110 12.25 9.22 -22.38
CA SER A 110 11.43 9.04 -21.20
C SER A 110 12.07 7.95 -20.33
N VAL A 111 12.05 8.16 -19.02
CA VAL A 111 12.33 7.09 -18.06
C VAL A 111 10.97 6.55 -17.63
N VAL A 112 10.82 5.23 -17.68
CA VAL A 112 9.62 4.55 -17.18
C VAL A 112 9.85 4.25 -15.71
N ALA A 113 9.02 4.83 -14.84
CA ALA A 113 8.99 4.51 -13.43
C ALA A 113 8.03 3.34 -13.19
N SER A 114 8.52 2.30 -12.52
CA SER A 114 7.78 1.07 -12.21
C SER A 114 8.57 0.27 -11.17
N ASP A 115 7.90 -0.59 -10.40
CA ASP A 115 8.55 -1.54 -9.49
C ASP A 115 9.41 -2.58 -10.21
N ASP A 116 9.19 -2.78 -11.50
CA ASP A 116 10.03 -3.62 -12.36
C ASP A 116 11.34 -2.92 -12.80
N SER A 117 11.59 -1.68 -12.37
CA SER A 117 12.80 -0.94 -12.75
C SER A 117 14.07 -1.66 -12.27
N PRO A 118 15.02 -2.02 -13.16
CA PRO A 118 16.18 -2.77 -12.76
C PRO A 118 17.15 -1.94 -11.90
N VAL A 119 17.55 -2.51 -10.76
CA VAL A 119 18.49 -1.90 -9.81
C VAL A 119 19.90 -1.86 -10.40
N GLY A 120 20.57 -0.72 -10.24
CA GLY A 120 21.93 -0.49 -10.72
C GLY A 120 22.02 -0.05 -12.19
N THR A 121 20.90 -0.05 -12.93
CA THR A 121 20.85 0.48 -14.30
C THR A 121 19.83 1.60 -14.46
N VAL A 122 18.64 1.47 -13.86
CA VAL A 122 17.59 2.51 -13.91
C VAL A 122 17.43 3.19 -12.56
N VAL A 123 17.50 2.41 -11.48
CA VAL A 123 17.27 2.88 -10.10
C VAL A 123 18.41 2.52 -9.17
N SER A 124 18.57 3.28 -8.08
CA SER A 124 19.60 3.01 -7.07
C SER A 124 19.24 1.89 -6.09
N GLU A 125 17.94 1.61 -5.92
CA GLU A 125 17.40 0.61 -5.00
C GLU A 125 16.10 0.01 -5.55
N THR A 126 15.64 -1.09 -4.96
CA THR A 126 14.38 -1.75 -5.34
C THR A 126 13.21 -0.79 -5.11
N PRO A 127 12.39 -0.48 -6.13
CA PRO A 127 11.27 0.43 -5.95
C PRO A 127 10.12 -0.19 -5.15
N SER A 128 9.30 0.66 -4.53
CA SER A 128 8.17 0.31 -3.66
C SER A 128 6.86 1.01 -4.03
N LEU A 129 6.70 1.43 -5.29
CA LEU A 129 5.56 2.25 -5.73
C LEU A 129 4.22 1.56 -5.46
N VAL A 130 4.09 0.26 -5.73
CA VAL A 130 2.84 -0.48 -5.52
C VAL A 130 2.49 -0.57 -4.04
N ASP A 131 3.47 -0.85 -3.19
CA ASP A 131 3.27 -0.94 -1.75
C ASP A 131 2.86 0.44 -1.19
N ALA A 132 3.54 1.51 -1.59
CA ALA A 132 3.19 2.87 -1.18
C ALA A 132 1.78 3.28 -1.62
N PHE A 133 1.36 2.97 -2.86
CA PHE A 133 -0.03 3.20 -3.27
C PHE A 133 -1.03 2.42 -2.41
N ASN A 134 -0.73 1.17 -2.06
CA ASN A 134 -1.62 0.35 -1.24
C ASN A 134 -1.71 0.84 0.21
N ASP A 135 -0.60 1.31 0.79
CA ASP A 135 -0.55 1.80 2.17
C ASP A 135 -1.41 3.07 2.38
N HIS A 136 -1.58 3.87 1.32
CA HIS A 136 -2.48 5.01 1.34
C HIS A 136 -3.95 4.66 1.09
N ILE A 137 -4.27 3.43 0.69
CA ILE A 137 -5.65 3.01 0.41
C ILE A 137 -6.24 2.31 1.66
N PRO A 138 -7.39 2.78 2.19
CA PRO A 138 -8.04 2.14 3.31
C PRO A 138 -8.33 0.67 3.00
N ALA A 139 -7.99 -0.23 3.93
CA ALA A 139 -8.15 -1.67 3.74
C ALA A 139 -9.61 -2.10 3.47
N ASN A 140 -10.58 -1.36 4.01
CA ASN A 140 -12.00 -1.58 3.76
C ASN A 140 -12.47 -1.04 2.40
N GLY A 141 -11.62 -0.33 1.66
CA GLY A 141 -11.89 0.23 0.34
C GLY A 141 -13.06 1.20 0.30
N VAL A 142 -13.37 1.86 1.42
CA VAL A 142 -14.47 2.82 1.53
C VAL A 142 -13.94 4.25 1.54
N GLY A 143 -14.64 5.14 0.83
CA GLY A 143 -14.35 6.57 0.81
C GLY A 143 -13.49 6.99 -0.38
N THR A 144 -12.95 8.19 -0.30
CA THR A 144 -12.07 8.78 -1.29
C THR A 144 -10.78 9.17 -0.61
N VAL A 145 -9.64 8.82 -1.21
CA VAL A 145 -8.33 9.25 -0.77
C VAL A 145 -7.65 10.04 -1.87
N GLU A 146 -6.99 11.12 -1.48
CA GLU A 146 -6.07 11.86 -2.33
C GLU A 146 -4.65 11.40 -2.01
N ILE A 147 -3.99 10.76 -2.97
CA ILE A 147 -2.61 10.29 -2.83
C ILE A 147 -1.71 11.26 -3.61
N PRO A 148 -0.96 12.16 -2.93
CA PRO A 148 -0.04 13.04 -3.61
C PRO A 148 1.14 12.25 -4.16
N ILE A 149 1.71 12.72 -5.27
CA ILE A 149 2.96 12.18 -5.83
C ILE A 149 3.95 13.33 -5.86
N ALA A 150 4.93 13.31 -4.96
CA ALA A 150 6.01 14.27 -4.94
C ALA A 150 7.07 13.88 -5.98
N VAL A 151 7.60 14.89 -6.66
CA VAL A 151 8.58 14.73 -7.75
C VAL A 151 9.78 15.59 -7.46
N LYS A 152 10.97 14.99 -7.54
CA LYS A 152 12.25 15.68 -7.36
C LYS A 152 13.26 15.24 -8.41
N ALA A 153 14.27 16.07 -8.63
CA ALA A 153 15.50 15.76 -9.37
C ALA A 153 16.67 16.40 -8.62
N ASN A 154 17.91 15.94 -8.83
CA ASN A 154 19.06 16.53 -8.15
C ASN A 154 19.50 17.86 -8.80
N THR A 155 19.27 18.03 -10.09
CA THR A 155 19.53 19.26 -10.83
C THR A 155 18.23 19.98 -11.22
N PRO A 156 18.25 21.33 -11.30
CA PRO A 156 17.12 22.10 -11.77
C PRO A 156 16.73 21.75 -13.21
N GLY A 157 15.43 21.71 -13.47
CA GLY A 157 14.89 21.63 -14.82
C GLY A 157 13.39 21.36 -14.80
N ARG A 158 12.84 20.88 -15.92
CA ARG A 158 11.41 20.57 -16.03
C ARG A 158 11.23 19.07 -16.14
N VAL A 159 10.50 18.49 -15.20
CA VAL A 159 10.02 17.11 -15.28
C VAL A 159 8.59 17.15 -15.79
N LYS A 160 8.30 16.35 -16.82
CA LYS A 160 6.95 16.14 -17.34
C LYS A 160 6.59 14.68 -17.13
N LEU A 161 5.54 14.44 -16.34
CA LEU A 161 4.94 13.12 -16.21
C LEU A 161 3.92 12.92 -17.34
N THR A 162 3.99 11.78 -18.02
CA THR A 162 3.04 11.35 -19.04
C THR A 162 2.70 9.89 -18.83
N ASP A 163 1.58 9.45 -19.41
CA ASP A 163 1.20 8.04 -19.50
C ASP A 163 1.13 7.34 -18.13
N LEU A 164 0.58 8.03 -17.13
CA LEU A 164 0.27 7.44 -15.84
C LEU A 164 -0.80 6.36 -16.02
N ASP A 165 -0.39 5.11 -15.88
CA ASP A 165 -1.26 3.94 -15.87
C ASP A 165 -1.25 3.34 -14.46
N ILE A 166 -2.42 3.32 -13.82
CA ILE A 166 -2.59 2.69 -12.52
C ILE A 166 -3.73 1.70 -12.63
N LYS A 167 -3.39 0.43 -12.39
CA LYS A 167 -4.35 -0.66 -12.39
C LYS A 167 -4.57 -1.15 -10.96
N TYR A 168 -5.74 -0.83 -10.43
CA TYR A 168 -6.18 -1.34 -9.13
C TYR A 168 -6.87 -2.69 -9.29
N ARG A 169 -6.74 -3.49 -8.24
CA ARG A 169 -7.52 -4.72 -8.05
C ARG A 169 -8.07 -4.68 -6.64
N LEU A 170 -9.38 -4.79 -6.54
CA LEU A 170 -10.05 -4.86 -5.26
C LEU A 170 -9.96 -6.30 -4.73
N ASN A 171 -9.47 -6.44 -3.50
CA ASN A 171 -9.49 -7.71 -2.79
C ASN A 171 -10.77 -7.85 -1.97
N THR A 172 -11.10 -9.10 -1.63
CA THR A 172 -12.19 -9.42 -0.73
C THR A 172 -11.88 -8.84 0.65
N ARG A 173 -12.83 -8.11 1.23
CA ARG A 173 -12.58 -7.25 2.40
C ARG A 173 -13.77 -7.16 3.34
N VAL A 174 -13.49 -6.74 4.57
CA VAL A 174 -14.51 -6.37 5.56
C VAL A 174 -14.77 -4.88 5.41
N MET A 175 -16.05 -4.49 5.36
CA MET A 175 -16.42 -3.09 5.23
C MET A 175 -16.57 -2.43 6.60
N ASP A 176 -17.44 -3.01 7.44
CA ASP A 176 -17.70 -2.56 8.81
C ASP A 176 -18.39 -3.64 9.64
N ALA A 177 -18.54 -3.34 10.93
CA ALA A 177 -19.43 -4.05 11.83
C ALA A 177 -20.27 -3.04 12.63
N SER A 178 -21.48 -3.45 13.00
CA SER A 178 -22.39 -2.64 13.82
C SER A 178 -23.27 -3.53 14.69
N LEU A 179 -23.66 -3.06 15.87
CA LEU A 179 -24.65 -3.71 16.72
C LEU A 179 -25.93 -2.86 16.76
N GLU A 180 -27.08 -3.52 16.63
CA GLU A 180 -28.37 -2.90 16.89
C GLU A 180 -28.42 -2.26 18.29
N GLY A 181 -28.63 -0.94 18.32
CA GLY A 181 -28.69 -0.14 19.56
C GLY A 181 -27.33 0.29 20.13
N GLY A 182 -26.20 -0.21 19.62
CA GLY A 182 -24.84 0.18 20.02
C GLY A 182 -24.42 -0.18 21.47
N LEU A 183 -25.36 -0.69 22.26
CA LEU A 183 -25.18 -1.08 23.66
C LEU A 183 -25.85 -2.45 23.86
N ILE A 184 -25.19 -3.32 24.60
CA ILE A 184 -25.78 -4.56 25.07
C ILE A 184 -25.65 -4.68 26.58
N ALA A 185 -26.72 -5.19 27.19
CA ALA A 185 -26.82 -5.44 28.62
C ALA A 185 -27.33 -6.87 28.82
N PRO A 186 -27.09 -7.51 29.98
CA PRO A 186 -27.57 -8.85 30.29
C PRO A 186 -29.08 -8.89 30.62
N ASP A 187 -29.90 -8.29 29.77
CA ASP A 187 -31.36 -8.19 29.87
C ASP A 187 -32.12 -9.38 29.26
N GLY A 188 -31.39 -10.33 28.67
CA GLY A 188 -31.94 -11.50 28.01
C GLY A 188 -32.50 -11.25 26.61
N VAL A 189 -32.38 -10.03 26.07
CA VAL A 189 -32.84 -9.65 24.74
C VAL A 189 -31.73 -9.84 23.71
N TYR A 190 -32.04 -10.53 22.62
CA TYR A 190 -31.14 -10.67 21.49
C TYR A 190 -31.02 -9.37 20.72
N ARG A 191 -29.78 -8.97 20.43
CA ARG A 191 -29.45 -7.84 19.56
C ARG A 191 -28.68 -8.33 18.36
N ASN A 192 -28.89 -7.69 17.23
CA ASN A 192 -28.30 -8.13 15.98
C ASN A 192 -26.93 -7.48 15.77
N LEU A 193 -25.89 -8.30 15.74
CA LEU A 193 -24.59 -7.93 15.20
C LEU A 193 -24.64 -8.09 13.69
N VAL A 194 -24.32 -7.02 12.97
CA VAL A 194 -24.28 -6.98 11.51
C VAL A 194 -22.86 -6.70 11.07
N VAL A 195 -22.27 -7.60 10.28
CA VAL A 195 -20.96 -7.43 9.67
C VAL A 195 -21.11 -7.43 8.16
N ARG A 196 -20.57 -6.39 7.51
CA ARG A 196 -20.65 -6.24 6.05
C ARG A 196 -19.34 -6.67 5.41
N LEU A 197 -19.44 -7.57 4.43
CA LEU A 197 -18.34 -8.20 3.73
C LEU A 197 -18.50 -7.98 2.23
N ALA A 198 -17.42 -7.70 1.51
CA ALA A 198 -17.47 -7.51 0.06
C ALA A 198 -16.46 -8.42 -0.64
N HIS A 199 -16.85 -8.97 -1.79
CA HIS A 199 -15.96 -9.78 -2.62
C HIS A 199 -15.00 -8.90 -3.43
N GLY A 200 -13.81 -9.44 -3.73
CA GLY A 200 -12.85 -8.81 -4.63
C GLY A 200 -13.17 -9.03 -6.11
N ASP A 201 -12.35 -8.44 -6.99
CA ASP A 201 -12.60 -8.41 -8.44
C ASP A 201 -12.40 -9.78 -9.14
N LEU A 202 -11.65 -10.70 -8.55
CA LEU A 202 -11.39 -12.03 -9.14
C LEU A 202 -12.32 -13.13 -8.65
N VAL A 203 -13.27 -12.79 -7.78
CA VAL A 203 -14.25 -13.71 -7.21
C VAL A 203 -15.63 -13.07 -7.30
N ASP A 204 -16.69 -13.87 -7.17
CA ASP A 204 -18.08 -13.40 -7.21
C ASP A 204 -18.80 -13.59 -5.85
N ARG A 205 -18.06 -14.00 -4.81
CA ARG A 205 -18.64 -14.36 -3.51
C ARG A 205 -17.62 -14.38 -2.39
N VAL A 206 -18.11 -14.10 -1.19
CA VAL A 206 -17.49 -14.51 0.08
C VAL A 206 -18.03 -15.89 0.44
N THR A 207 -17.16 -16.82 0.83
CA THR A 207 -17.54 -18.21 1.16
C THR A 207 -17.73 -18.40 2.66
N GLU A 208 -16.94 -17.69 3.45
CA GLU A 208 -16.85 -17.87 4.89
C GLU A 208 -16.35 -16.60 5.58
N ALA A 209 -16.84 -16.36 6.80
CA ALA A 209 -16.26 -15.40 7.72
C ALA A 209 -16.30 -15.92 9.16
N THR A 210 -15.23 -15.68 9.91
CA THR A 210 -15.17 -15.86 11.36
C THR A 210 -15.14 -14.48 11.99
N ILE A 211 -16.11 -14.19 12.85
CA ILE A 211 -16.31 -12.91 13.50
C ILE A 211 -16.17 -13.12 15.00
N GLY A 212 -15.12 -12.54 15.57
CA GLY A 212 -14.92 -12.45 17.02
C GLY A 212 -15.23 -11.05 17.54
N LEU A 213 -15.52 -10.93 18.83
CA LEU A 213 -15.57 -9.65 19.53
C LEU A 213 -14.34 -9.55 20.42
N ASN A 214 -13.51 -8.52 20.23
CA ASN A 214 -12.39 -8.29 21.12
C ASN A 214 -12.92 -7.97 22.53
N ASN A 215 -12.23 -8.44 23.57
CA ASN A 215 -12.58 -8.08 24.94
C ASN A 215 -11.33 -8.13 25.83
N SER A 216 -11.43 -7.56 27.03
CA SER A 216 -10.36 -7.59 28.02
C SER A 216 -10.38 -8.86 28.89
N TYR A 217 -11.41 -9.69 28.75
CA TYR A 217 -11.70 -10.86 29.58
C TYR A 217 -11.55 -12.19 28.85
N GLY A 218 -10.35 -12.78 28.93
CA GLY A 218 -10.14 -14.16 28.47
C GLY A 218 -10.20 -14.30 26.96
N ASP A 219 -10.92 -15.33 26.49
CA ASP A 219 -11.00 -15.66 25.08
C ASP A 219 -12.06 -14.79 24.37
N ASN A 220 -11.75 -14.36 23.15
CA ASN A 220 -12.70 -13.60 22.34
C ASN A 220 -13.89 -14.50 21.95
N PRO A 221 -15.15 -14.16 22.30
CA PRO A 221 -16.32 -14.87 21.80
C PRO A 221 -16.38 -14.66 20.30
N ALA A 222 -16.60 -15.75 19.57
CA ALA A 222 -16.57 -15.76 18.12
C ALA A 222 -17.54 -16.78 17.54
N PHE A 223 -18.09 -16.44 16.38
CA PHE A 223 -18.87 -17.35 15.57
C PHE A 223 -18.32 -17.38 14.15
N ARG A 224 -18.57 -18.49 13.48
CA ARG A 224 -18.27 -18.68 12.06
C ARG A 224 -19.57 -18.70 11.29
N TRP A 225 -19.61 -17.93 10.22
CA TRP A 225 -20.64 -17.96 9.20
C TRP A 225 -20.09 -18.62 7.94
N LEU A 226 -20.85 -19.58 7.41
CA LEU A 226 -20.64 -20.17 6.11
C LEU A 226 -21.78 -19.72 5.19
N ARG A 227 -21.43 -19.44 3.93
CA ARG A 227 -22.42 -19.05 2.93
C ARG A 227 -23.55 -20.07 2.85
N GLY A 228 -24.79 -19.58 2.87
CA GLY A 228 -25.99 -20.40 3.03
C GLY A 228 -26.55 -20.40 4.44
N ASP A 229 -26.16 -19.41 5.25
CA ASP A 229 -26.69 -19.15 6.60
C ASP A 229 -26.47 -20.31 7.57
N SER A 230 -25.34 -21.00 7.40
CA SER A 230 -24.89 -22.04 8.31
C SER A 230 -23.87 -21.45 9.27
N CYS A 231 -24.23 -21.32 10.54
CA CYS A 231 -23.37 -20.69 11.55
C CYS A 231 -22.99 -21.68 12.67
N SER A 232 -21.76 -21.56 13.17
CA SER A 232 -21.23 -22.31 14.31
C SER A 232 -20.63 -21.36 15.33
N VAL A 233 -20.70 -21.74 16.61
CA VAL A 233 -19.96 -21.05 17.67
C VAL A 233 -18.54 -21.59 17.68
N GLU A 234 -17.56 -20.69 17.53
CA GLU A 234 -16.14 -21.02 17.66
C GLU A 234 -15.65 -20.82 19.10
N SER A 235 -16.20 -19.80 19.78
CA SER A 235 -15.97 -19.51 21.19
C SER A 235 -17.16 -18.74 21.77
N ASP A 236 -17.60 -19.09 22.97
CA ASP A 236 -18.62 -18.35 23.72
C ASP A 236 -18.00 -17.37 24.73
N GLY A 237 -16.67 -17.19 24.69
CA GLY A 237 -15.92 -16.34 25.63
C GLY A 237 -15.99 -16.84 27.08
N GLY A 238 -16.11 -18.16 27.28
CA GLY A 238 -16.34 -18.74 28.61
C GLY A 238 -17.80 -18.61 29.06
N GLY A 239 -18.73 -18.52 28.11
CA GLY A 239 -20.17 -18.41 28.32
C GLY A 239 -20.70 -16.98 28.50
N ILE A 240 -19.85 -15.96 28.32
CA ILE A 240 -20.25 -14.54 28.42
C ILE A 240 -21.16 -14.11 27.25
N VAL A 241 -21.09 -14.81 26.11
CA VAL A 241 -21.95 -14.59 24.93
C VAL A 241 -22.74 -15.84 24.59
N ASP A 242 -23.99 -15.64 24.21
CA ASP A 242 -24.85 -16.64 23.59
C ASP A 242 -25.22 -16.18 22.17
N PHE A 243 -24.62 -16.81 21.16
CA PHE A 243 -24.91 -16.56 19.74
C PHE A 243 -26.08 -17.44 19.28
N ASP A 244 -27.13 -16.83 18.73
CA ASP A 244 -28.27 -17.53 18.17
C ASP A 244 -27.95 -18.05 16.76
N ILE A 245 -27.13 -19.09 16.68
CA ILE A 245 -26.72 -19.71 15.42
C ILE A 245 -27.90 -20.22 14.57
N GLY A 246 -29.05 -20.50 15.20
CA GLY A 246 -30.26 -20.96 14.50
C GLY A 246 -31.00 -19.84 13.76
N ASN A 247 -30.78 -18.58 14.14
CA ASN A 247 -31.35 -17.39 13.52
C ASN A 247 -30.30 -16.49 12.85
N CYS A 248 -29.10 -17.03 12.62
CA CYS A 248 -28.07 -16.41 11.80
C CYS A 248 -28.54 -16.31 10.34
N THR A 249 -28.43 -15.13 9.73
CA THR A 249 -28.89 -14.89 8.35
C THR A 249 -27.91 -14.01 7.60
N SER A 250 -27.98 -14.03 6.27
CA SER A 250 -27.23 -13.10 5.44
C SER A 250 -28.07 -12.55 4.29
N THR A 251 -27.83 -11.29 3.93
CA THR A 251 -28.43 -10.65 2.76
C THR A 251 -27.33 -10.10 1.86
N MET A 252 -27.57 -10.08 0.55
CA MET A 252 -26.65 -9.51 -0.43
C MET A 252 -27.33 -8.35 -1.14
N ASP A 253 -26.64 -7.23 -1.26
CA ASP A 253 -27.12 -6.08 -2.02
C ASP A 253 -26.75 -6.15 -3.52
N SER A 254 -27.12 -5.12 -4.28
CA SER A 254 -26.83 -5.04 -5.72
C SER A 254 -25.35 -4.85 -6.05
N GLU A 255 -24.52 -4.48 -5.07
CA GLU A 255 -23.09 -4.25 -5.22
C GLU A 255 -22.27 -5.50 -4.81
N GLY A 256 -22.94 -6.58 -4.43
CA GLY A 256 -22.30 -7.83 -4.02
C GLY A 256 -21.83 -7.82 -2.56
N VAL A 257 -22.24 -6.83 -1.76
CA VAL A 257 -21.93 -6.76 -0.34
C VAL A 257 -22.86 -7.69 0.42
N VAL A 258 -22.27 -8.59 1.20
CA VAL A 258 -22.96 -9.54 2.08
C VAL A 258 -23.03 -8.95 3.49
N SER A 259 -24.24 -8.74 4.00
CA SER A 259 -24.50 -8.38 5.38
C SER A 259 -24.82 -9.63 6.18
N VAL A 260 -23.87 -10.10 6.99
CA VAL A 260 -24.07 -11.23 7.91
C VAL A 260 -24.69 -10.70 9.19
N LYS A 261 -25.83 -11.27 9.58
CA LYS A 261 -26.62 -10.88 10.75
C LYS A 261 -26.64 -12.03 11.75
N MET A 262 -26.05 -11.80 12.92
CA MET A 262 -26.02 -12.74 14.04
C MET A 262 -26.73 -12.13 15.25
N PRO A 263 -27.88 -12.67 15.68
CA PRO A 263 -28.47 -12.31 16.96
C PRO A 263 -27.62 -12.86 18.11
N LEU A 264 -27.31 -12.02 19.09
CA LEU A 264 -26.56 -12.42 20.28
C LEU A 264 -27.10 -11.75 21.54
N ARG A 265 -26.85 -12.37 22.69
CA ARG A 265 -27.08 -11.80 24.01
C ARG A 265 -25.88 -12.06 24.91
N VAL A 266 -25.75 -11.26 25.96
CA VAL A 266 -24.67 -11.40 26.95
C VAL A 266 -25.21 -11.84 28.30
N ASN A 267 -24.35 -12.35 29.16
CA ASN A 267 -24.70 -12.75 30.52
C ASN A 267 -24.15 -11.78 31.57
N TRP A 268 -24.60 -11.92 32.82
CA TRP A 268 -24.19 -11.11 33.97
C TRP A 268 -22.73 -11.30 34.41
N THR A 269 -21.99 -12.23 33.81
CA THR A 269 -20.58 -12.46 34.15
C THR A 269 -19.63 -11.66 33.27
N TRP A 270 -20.12 -11.04 32.19
CA TRP A 270 -19.33 -10.10 31.40
C TRP A 270 -19.26 -8.76 32.13
N ASP A 271 -18.07 -8.34 32.52
CA ASP A 271 -17.84 -7.01 33.10
C ASP A 271 -18.06 -5.89 32.06
N ASP A 272 -18.15 -4.65 32.55
CA ASP A 272 -18.35 -3.48 31.70
C ASP A 272 -17.18 -3.33 30.70
N GLU A 273 -17.53 -3.10 29.43
CA GLU A 273 -16.56 -2.93 28.35
C GLU A 273 -16.97 -1.76 27.47
N ARG A 274 -15.98 -1.05 26.91
CA ARG A 274 -16.24 0.12 26.07
C ARG A 274 -15.45 0.07 24.79
N LYS A 275 -16.11 0.49 23.70
CA LYS A 275 -15.53 0.57 22.36
C LYS A 275 -14.88 -0.74 21.90
N MET A 276 -15.55 -1.85 22.17
CA MET A 276 -15.16 -3.13 21.61
C MET A 276 -15.36 -3.14 20.10
N GLU A 277 -14.47 -3.85 19.42
CA GLU A 277 -14.40 -3.99 17.97
C GLU A 277 -14.51 -5.45 17.57
N ALA A 278 -15.01 -5.69 16.36
CA ALA A 278 -15.05 -7.03 15.80
C ALA A 278 -13.68 -7.38 15.20
N ILE A 279 -13.22 -8.60 15.46
CA ILE A 279 -12.05 -9.18 14.80
C ILE A 279 -12.56 -10.16 13.75
N VAL A 280 -12.36 -9.84 12.48
CA VAL A 280 -12.95 -10.57 11.37
C VAL A 280 -11.86 -11.23 10.53
N SER A 281 -12.03 -12.53 10.29
CA SER A 281 -11.28 -13.28 9.28
C SER A 281 -12.24 -13.75 8.21
N LEU A 282 -11.85 -13.71 6.94
CA LEU A 282 -12.73 -14.09 5.85
C LEU A 282 -12.00 -14.87 4.76
N SER A 283 -12.77 -15.72 4.08
CA SER A 283 -12.33 -16.47 2.91
C SER A 283 -13.30 -16.29 1.74
N ASP A 284 -12.77 -16.42 0.54
CA ASP A 284 -13.51 -16.50 -0.71
C ASP A 284 -13.16 -17.78 -1.48
N ASP A 285 -13.50 -17.84 -2.77
CA ASP A 285 -13.21 -19.00 -3.63
C ASP A 285 -11.71 -19.22 -3.90
N LEU A 286 -10.87 -18.21 -3.64
CA LEU A 286 -9.41 -18.31 -3.76
C LEU A 286 -8.74 -18.70 -2.42
N GLY A 287 -9.52 -18.81 -1.35
CA GLY A 287 -9.07 -19.18 -0.01
C GLY A 287 -9.13 -18.02 0.99
N PRO A 288 -8.36 -18.07 2.08
CA PRO A 288 -8.31 -17.00 3.08
C PRO A 288 -7.78 -15.70 2.49
N GLN A 289 -8.52 -14.60 2.69
CA GLN A 289 -8.15 -13.27 2.17
C GLN A 289 -7.83 -12.26 3.27
N VAL A 290 -8.59 -12.29 4.37
CA VAL A 290 -8.35 -11.42 5.53
C VAL A 290 -8.13 -12.29 6.75
N SER A 291 -7.04 -12.05 7.48
CA SER A 291 -6.78 -12.67 8.76
C SER A 291 -6.86 -11.63 9.87
N SER A 292 -7.82 -11.79 10.77
CA SER A 292 -7.91 -11.03 12.02
C SER A 292 -7.90 -9.50 11.84
N TRP A 293 -8.67 -8.98 10.89
CA TRP A 293 -8.84 -7.53 10.76
C TRP A 293 -9.77 -7.02 11.86
N THR A 294 -9.31 -6.03 12.61
CA THR A 294 -10.10 -5.38 13.67
C THR A 294 -10.85 -4.20 13.08
N THR A 295 -12.16 -4.15 13.28
CA THR A 295 -12.99 -3.01 12.88
C THR A 295 -12.64 -1.76 13.68
N ASP A 296 -13.06 -0.60 13.19
CA ASP A 296 -13.03 0.70 13.88
C ASP A 296 -14.43 1.34 13.95
N THR A 297 -15.45 0.57 13.59
CA THR A 297 -16.83 1.03 13.35
C THR A 297 -17.84 0.46 14.35
N LEU A 298 -17.51 -0.65 15.03
CA LEU A 298 -18.47 -1.32 15.91
C LEU A 298 -18.68 -0.51 17.18
N ALA A 299 -17.59 -0.08 17.83
CA ALA A 299 -17.57 0.68 19.07
C ALA A 299 -18.58 0.16 20.13
N LEU A 300 -18.67 -1.16 20.30
CA LEU A 300 -19.65 -1.82 21.16
C LEU A 300 -19.36 -1.50 22.63
N ASN A 301 -20.42 -1.14 23.37
CA ASN A 301 -20.37 -1.05 24.82
C ASN A 301 -21.16 -2.21 25.45
N ILE A 302 -20.57 -2.82 26.47
CA ILE A 302 -21.24 -3.74 27.40
C ILE A 302 -21.42 -2.96 28.70
N GLU A 303 -22.66 -2.87 29.19
CA GLU A 303 -22.92 -2.29 30.52
C GLU A 303 -23.69 -3.34 31.33
N ASN A 304 -23.11 -3.68 32.47
CA ASN A 304 -23.55 -4.64 33.48
C ASN A 304 -23.64 -3.96 34.87
N ASP A 305 -23.60 -2.62 34.90
CA ASP A 305 -23.85 -1.88 36.11
C ASP A 305 -25.34 -1.96 36.52
N ILE A 306 -25.51 -2.14 37.82
CA ILE A 306 -26.74 -2.56 38.48
C ILE A 306 -27.96 -1.72 38.05
N GLN A 307 -28.94 -2.35 37.40
CA GLN A 307 -30.31 -1.83 37.39
C GLN A 307 -31.03 -2.22 38.69
N LEU A 308 -31.30 -1.22 39.54
CA LEU A 308 -32.24 -1.35 40.65
C LEU A 308 -33.67 -1.39 40.10
N ASP A 309 -34.17 -2.59 39.80
CA ASP A 309 -35.58 -2.79 39.43
C ASP A 309 -36.48 -2.68 40.68
N GLY A 310 -36.68 -1.45 41.13
CA GLY A 310 -37.62 -1.07 42.18
C GLY A 310 -37.35 -1.72 43.54
N MET A 311 -36.74 -0.99 44.47
CA MET A 311 -36.62 -1.47 45.85
C MET A 311 -38.00 -1.45 46.53
N ARG A 312 -38.55 -2.65 46.82
CA ARG A 312 -39.84 -2.79 47.51
C ARG A 312 -39.60 -2.95 49.02
N VAL A 313 -39.97 -1.93 49.77
CA VAL A 313 -39.85 -1.91 51.23
C VAL A 313 -41.19 -2.30 51.85
N TRP A 314 -41.16 -3.24 52.80
CA TRP A 314 -42.33 -3.69 53.55
C TRP A 314 -42.30 -3.12 54.97
N GLU A 315 -43.41 -2.51 55.38
CA GLU A 315 -43.66 -2.15 56.77
C GLU A 315 -44.04 -3.40 57.58
N GLU A 316 -43.75 -3.42 58.89
CA GLU A 316 -44.10 -4.51 59.83
C GLU A 316 -45.61 -4.86 59.84
N THR A 317 -46.47 -3.95 59.35
CA THR A 317 -47.92 -4.13 59.23
C THR A 317 -48.37 -4.66 57.86
N GLY A 318 -47.44 -4.97 56.94
CA GLY A 318 -47.72 -5.60 55.64
C GLY A 318 -48.01 -4.64 54.48
N ARG A 319 -47.76 -3.33 54.66
CA ARG A 319 -47.82 -2.35 53.56
C ARG A 319 -46.50 -2.35 52.78
N SER A 320 -46.58 -2.28 51.45
CA SER A 320 -45.40 -2.11 50.59
C SER A 320 -45.41 -0.74 49.91
N CYS A 321 -44.26 -0.09 49.85
CA CYS A 321 -44.02 1.05 48.96
C CYS A 321 -42.93 0.66 47.94
N ILE A 322 -43.07 1.18 46.72
CA ILE A 322 -42.02 1.11 45.70
C ILE A 322 -41.21 2.39 45.82
N LEU A 323 -39.91 2.26 46.05
CA LEU A 323 -38.99 3.39 45.97
C LEU A 323 -38.59 3.56 44.50
N GLU A 324 -39.11 4.59 43.84
CA GLU A 324 -38.58 5.05 42.55
C GLU A 324 -37.38 5.95 42.83
N ILE A 325 -36.19 5.51 42.41
CA ILE A 325 -34.98 6.33 42.45
C ILE A 325 -34.83 6.93 41.06
N GLY A 326 -34.99 8.25 40.94
CA GLY A 326 -34.64 8.97 39.73
C GLY A 326 -33.15 9.24 39.72
N PHE A 327 -32.45 8.80 38.67
CA PHE A 327 -31.09 9.22 38.38
C PHE A 327 -31.16 10.49 37.52
N GLU A 328 -30.51 11.56 37.97
CA GLU A 328 -30.28 12.78 37.19
C GLU A 328 -28.91 12.61 36.52
N GLU A 329 -28.86 12.62 35.19
CA GLU A 329 -27.60 12.58 34.43
C GLU A 329 -26.88 13.94 34.56
N ASP A 330 -25.60 13.93 34.96
CA ASP A 330 -24.67 15.06 34.84
C ASP A 330 -24.03 15.10 33.44
#